data_AF-A0A7W9QFC5-F1
#
_entry.id   AF-A0A7W9QFC5-F1
#
_cell.length_a   1.000
_cell.length_b   1.000
_cell.length_c   1.000
_cell.angle_alpha   90.00
_cell.angle_beta   90.00
_cell.angle_gamma   90.00
#
_symmetry.space_group_name_H-M   'P 1'
#
loop_
_entity.id
_entity.type
_entity.pdbx_description
1 polymer ?
#
loop_
_entity_poly.entity_id
_entity_poly.type
_entity_poly.pdbx_seq_one_letter_code
_entity_poly.pdbx_strand_id
1 'polypeptide(L)'
;MAGDVWISGVGAKTLIAAFIVALITGLAGCSMMSDANGGRHGNAGVKPIAHAKADAEALSAGLEEIIDLDGEMTNVGPGVRPCEGDDADKFYLIRSGWSLWGPPAEKMRVAMDRLIDEMPKKGWTITEHGREKSVARDRYLRATNEKAKFSVHIGLLEPSPNSRLKKPLFKATLVSGCFEVPEGASAENAY
;
A
#
# COMPACT_ATOMS: atom_id res chain seq x y z
N MET A 1 23.06 30.62 -63.26
CA MET A 1 21.94 31.01 -62.39
C MET A 1 22.57 31.09 -60.99
N ALA A 2 23.14 32.21 -60.51
CA ALA A 2 22.53 33.54 -60.26
C ALA A 2 21.19 33.36 -59.56
N GLY A 3 20.92 33.80 -58.34
CA GLY A 3 21.58 34.58 -57.28
C GLY A 3 20.72 34.33 -56.01
N ASP A 4 20.81 34.96 -54.85
CA ASP A 4 21.58 36.07 -54.33
C ASP A 4 21.57 35.93 -52.80
N VAL A 5 22.72 36.21 -52.20
CA VAL A 5 22.85 36.57 -50.78
C VAL A 5 22.42 38.03 -50.65
N TRP A 6 21.61 38.36 -49.65
CA TRP A 6 21.44 39.76 -49.20
C TRP A 6 21.73 39.88 -47.71
N ILE A 7 22.76 40.70 -47.44
CA ILE A 7 23.17 41.19 -46.13
C ILE A 7 22.60 42.60 -45.95
N SER A 8 22.50 42.98 -44.68
CA SER A 8 22.52 44.34 -44.11
C SER A 8 21.21 45.14 -44.00
N GLY A 9 20.73 45.24 -42.76
CA GLY A 9 20.02 46.40 -42.24
C GLY A 9 20.86 47.13 -41.18
N VAL A 10 21.59 48.14 -41.66
CA VAL A 10 21.93 49.46 -41.07
C VAL A 10 21.96 49.63 -39.54
N GLY A 11 23.11 50.07 -39.03
CA GLY A 11 23.28 50.55 -37.67
C GLY A 11 22.73 51.96 -37.41
N ALA A 12 22.33 52.21 -36.16
CA ALA A 12 22.17 53.55 -35.61
C ALA A 12 22.79 53.59 -34.21
N LYS A 13 23.78 54.47 -34.05
CA LYS A 13 24.46 54.79 -32.80
C LYS A 13 23.53 55.59 -31.90
N THR A 14 23.28 55.15 -30.67
CA THR A 14 23.15 56.08 -29.53
C THR A 14 23.51 55.40 -28.21
N LEU A 15 24.47 55.99 -27.52
CA LEU A 15 24.91 55.69 -26.17
C LEU A 15 23.82 56.05 -25.16
N ILE A 16 23.39 55.11 -24.30
CA ILE A 16 22.99 55.42 -22.92
C ILE A 16 23.50 54.30 -22.02
N ALA A 17 24.59 54.58 -21.32
CA ALA A 17 24.98 53.85 -20.13
C ALA A 17 24.11 54.34 -18.96
N ALA A 18 23.49 53.41 -18.24
CA ALA A 18 23.05 53.64 -16.87
C ALA A 18 23.10 52.32 -16.09
N PHE A 19 24.10 52.24 -15.23
CA PHE A 19 24.21 51.37 -14.07
C PHE A 19 22.90 51.29 -13.28
N ILE A 20 22.45 50.09 -12.89
CA ILE A 20 22.04 49.79 -11.51
C ILE A 20 22.44 48.34 -11.19
N VAL A 21 23.50 48.21 -10.39
CA VAL A 21 23.79 47.00 -9.60
C VAL A 21 22.81 47.01 -8.43
N ALA A 22 21.97 45.98 -8.32
CA ALA A 22 21.23 45.68 -7.10
C ALA A 22 21.65 44.30 -6.59
N LEU A 23 22.62 44.29 -5.66
CA LEU A 23 22.81 43.17 -4.73
C LEU A 23 21.52 43.04 -3.91
N ILE A 24 20.81 41.92 -4.05
CA ILE A 24 19.80 41.52 -3.08
C ILE A 24 20.36 40.34 -2.29
N THR A 25 20.90 40.67 -1.12
CA THR A 25 21.13 39.76 0.00
C THR A 25 19.79 39.18 0.45
N GLY A 26 19.51 37.94 0.08
CA GLY A 26 18.42 37.16 0.65
C GLY A 26 18.85 36.48 1.96
N LEU A 27 18.78 37.21 3.07
CA LEU A 27 18.55 36.60 4.38
C LEU A 27 17.03 36.42 4.51
N ALA A 28 16.54 35.24 4.13
CA ALA A 28 15.17 34.83 4.41
C ALA A 28 15.09 33.32 4.57
N GLY A 29 14.86 32.90 5.81
CA GLY A 29 14.15 31.68 6.13
C GLY A 29 14.97 30.39 6.17
N CYS A 30 15.54 30.09 7.33
CA CYS A 30 15.40 28.73 7.86
C CYS A 30 13.89 28.48 7.99
N SER A 31 13.26 27.99 6.91
CA SER A 31 11.94 27.39 7.02
C SER A 31 12.06 26.28 8.06
N MET A 32 11.31 26.43 9.15
CA MET A 32 11.04 25.38 10.10
C MET A 32 10.61 24.13 9.33
N MET A 33 11.50 23.17 9.20
CA MET A 33 11.15 21.81 8.81
C MET A 33 10.62 21.16 10.09
N SER A 34 9.35 21.45 10.37
CA SER A 34 8.58 20.71 11.36
C SER A 34 8.25 19.34 10.77
N ASP A 35 9.24 18.45 10.69
CA ASP A 35 8.98 17.02 10.63
C ASP A 35 8.59 16.54 12.03
N ALA A 36 7.37 16.91 12.38
CA ALA A 36 6.64 16.41 13.52
C ALA A 36 5.19 16.20 13.05
N ASN A 37 4.98 15.14 12.27
CA ASN A 37 3.67 14.53 12.19
C ASN A 37 3.86 13.01 12.18
N GLY A 38 3.44 12.41 13.29
CA GLY A 38 3.10 10.99 13.35
C GLY A 38 2.16 10.63 12.21
N GLY A 39 2.25 9.37 11.78
CA GLY A 39 1.66 8.87 10.55
C GLY A 39 0.21 9.29 10.36
N ARG A 40 -0.03 10.22 9.43
CA ARG A 40 -1.32 10.32 8.76
C ARG A 40 -1.41 9.11 7.84
N HIS A 41 -2.08 8.06 8.29
CA HIS A 41 -2.55 7.03 7.38
C HIS A 41 -3.37 7.73 6.29
N GLY A 42 -3.01 7.55 5.01
CA GLY A 42 -3.69 8.24 3.92
C GLY A 42 -5.20 7.99 3.96
N ASN A 43 -6.01 9.06 3.89
CA ASN A 43 -7.47 8.97 3.87
C ASN A 43 -7.91 8.10 2.69
N ALA A 44 -8.55 6.97 2.99
CA ALA A 44 -9.03 5.98 2.01
C ALA A 44 -10.42 6.33 1.44
N GLY A 45 -11.00 7.45 1.86
CA GLY A 45 -12.30 7.97 1.48
C GLY A 45 -13.38 7.69 2.54
N VAL A 46 -14.58 8.18 2.26
CA VAL A 46 -15.77 7.90 3.08
C VAL A 46 -16.33 6.53 2.70
N LYS A 47 -16.54 5.65 3.69
CA LYS A 47 -17.12 4.31 3.47
C LYS A 47 -17.89 3.85 4.72
N PRO A 48 -19.09 3.25 4.56
CA PRO A 48 -19.75 2.55 5.66
C PRO A 48 -18.97 1.31 6.10
N ILE A 49 -18.89 1.06 7.42
CA ILE A 49 -18.17 -0.08 8.01
C ILE A 49 -18.60 -1.42 7.39
N ALA A 50 -19.90 -1.63 7.22
CA ALA A 50 -20.44 -2.86 6.63
C ALA A 50 -19.93 -3.11 5.20
N HIS A 51 -19.82 -2.06 4.37
CA HIS A 51 -19.29 -2.17 3.01
C HIS A 51 -17.78 -2.46 3.03
N ALA A 52 -17.03 -1.84 3.94
CA ALA A 52 -15.60 -2.13 4.08
C ALA A 52 -15.33 -3.57 4.54
N LYS A 53 -16.19 -4.14 5.42
CA LYS A 53 -16.13 -5.56 5.80
C LYS A 53 -16.44 -6.47 4.61
N ALA A 54 -17.50 -6.17 3.85
CA ALA A 54 -17.86 -6.94 2.66
C ALA A 54 -16.73 -6.92 1.60
N ASP A 55 -16.07 -5.78 1.39
CA ASP A 55 -14.91 -5.69 0.51
C ASP A 55 -13.77 -6.61 0.99
N ALA A 56 -13.50 -6.64 2.30
CA ALA A 56 -12.45 -7.48 2.87
C ALA A 56 -12.77 -8.98 2.76
N GLU A 57 -14.04 -9.37 2.91
CA GLU A 57 -14.51 -10.75 2.68
C GLU A 57 -14.34 -11.14 1.22
N ALA A 58 -14.81 -10.30 0.28
CA ALA A 58 -14.70 -10.57 -1.15
C ALA A 58 -13.23 -10.67 -1.61
N LEU A 59 -12.36 -9.80 -1.11
CA LEU A 59 -10.92 -9.87 -1.38
C LEU A 59 -10.29 -11.14 -0.80
N SER A 60 -10.68 -11.54 0.40
CA SER A 60 -10.16 -12.78 1.02
C SER A 60 -10.59 -14.01 0.23
N ALA A 61 -11.88 -14.11 -0.13
CA ALA A 61 -12.38 -15.19 -0.98
C ALA A 61 -11.66 -15.24 -2.34
N GLY A 62 -11.39 -14.09 -2.96
CA GLY A 62 -10.62 -14.03 -4.21
C GLY A 62 -9.17 -14.51 -4.07
N LEU A 63 -8.54 -14.33 -2.91
CA LEU A 63 -7.21 -14.89 -2.60
C LEU A 63 -7.28 -16.40 -2.37
N GLU A 64 -8.31 -16.87 -1.68
CA GLU A 64 -8.57 -18.30 -1.45
C GLU A 64 -8.80 -19.05 -2.77
N GLU A 65 -9.55 -18.46 -3.70
CA GLU A 65 -9.72 -18.97 -5.07
C GLU A 65 -8.40 -19.07 -5.83
N ILE A 66 -7.47 -18.13 -5.63
CA ILE A 66 -6.15 -18.21 -6.25
C ILE A 66 -5.35 -19.33 -5.59
N ILE A 67 -5.37 -19.43 -4.25
CA ILE A 67 -4.64 -20.47 -3.52
C ILE A 67 -5.10 -21.87 -3.94
N ASP A 68 -6.41 -22.08 -4.05
CA ASP A 68 -7.02 -23.30 -4.60
C ASP A 68 -6.46 -24.58 -3.94
N LEU A 69 -6.55 -24.62 -2.61
CA LEU A 69 -6.14 -25.76 -1.80
C LEU A 69 -7.23 -26.10 -0.79
N ASP A 70 -7.60 -27.38 -0.74
CA ASP A 70 -8.44 -27.91 0.32
C ASP A 70 -7.68 -27.96 1.65
N GLY A 71 -8.19 -27.27 2.66
CA GLY A 71 -7.59 -27.26 3.99
C GLY A 71 -8.54 -26.71 5.05
N GLU A 72 -8.06 -26.74 6.29
CA GLU A 72 -8.74 -26.14 7.41
C GLU A 72 -8.36 -24.66 7.52
N MET A 73 -9.36 -23.79 7.67
CA MET A 73 -9.18 -22.35 7.68
C MET A 73 -9.75 -21.71 8.95
N THR A 74 -9.07 -20.70 9.50
CA THR A 74 -9.64 -19.89 10.59
C THR A 74 -10.72 -18.97 10.04
N ASN A 75 -11.89 -18.93 10.68
CA ASN A 75 -12.98 -18.04 10.32
C ASN A 75 -13.32 -17.07 11.47
N VAL A 76 -12.57 -15.97 11.56
CA VAL A 76 -12.83 -14.88 12.53
C VAL A 76 -13.50 -13.67 11.86
N GLY A 77 -13.55 -13.64 10.53
CA GLY A 77 -14.06 -12.52 9.74
C GLY A 77 -13.25 -11.22 9.87
N PRO A 78 -13.57 -10.18 9.09
CA PRO A 78 -12.89 -8.89 9.19
C PRO A 78 -13.32 -8.10 10.43
N GLY A 79 -12.35 -7.72 11.26
CA GLY A 79 -12.53 -6.85 12.40
C GLY A 79 -12.31 -5.37 12.06
N VAL A 80 -12.88 -4.47 12.86
CA VAL A 80 -12.66 -3.02 12.78
C VAL A 80 -11.59 -2.65 13.80
N ARG A 81 -10.68 -1.73 13.45
CA ARG A 81 -9.65 -1.19 14.35
C ARG A 81 -9.59 0.32 14.21
N PRO A 82 -9.25 1.07 15.28
CA PRO A 82 -9.06 2.50 15.16
C PRO A 82 -7.84 2.79 14.29
N CYS A 83 -7.88 3.90 13.57
CA CYS A 83 -6.72 4.45 12.88
C CYS A 83 -5.79 5.14 13.88
N GLU A 84 -4.51 4.76 13.88
CA GLU A 84 -3.55 5.36 14.81
C GLU A 84 -3.37 6.85 14.50
N GLY A 85 -3.57 7.70 15.52
CA GLY A 85 -3.41 9.15 15.39
C GLY A 85 -4.62 9.90 14.82
N ASP A 86 -5.71 9.22 14.46
CA ASP A 86 -6.95 9.82 13.97
C ASP A 86 -8.07 9.77 15.01
N ASP A 87 -9.16 10.50 14.75
CA ASP A 87 -10.38 10.49 15.57
C ASP A 87 -11.07 9.11 15.48
N ALA A 88 -11.00 8.33 16.56
CA ALA A 88 -11.52 6.97 16.61
C ALA A 88 -13.05 6.88 16.46
N ASP A 89 -13.80 7.98 16.61
CA ASP A 89 -15.23 8.01 16.36
C ASP A 89 -15.54 8.13 14.86
N LYS A 90 -14.59 8.66 14.08
CA LYS A 90 -14.78 8.95 12.65
C LYS A 90 -13.98 8.04 11.72
N PHE A 91 -12.77 7.69 12.11
CA PHE A 91 -11.81 6.99 11.27
C PHE A 91 -11.55 5.57 11.77
N TYR A 92 -11.62 4.63 10.84
CA TYR A 92 -11.42 3.22 11.13
C TYR A 92 -10.66 2.53 10.00
N LEU A 93 -10.08 1.38 10.31
CA LEU A 93 -9.56 0.45 9.32
C LEU A 93 -10.15 -0.95 9.53
N ILE A 94 -10.19 -1.73 8.47
CA ILE A 94 -10.54 -3.15 8.49
C ILE A 94 -9.25 -3.95 8.58
N ARG A 95 -9.21 -4.93 9.49
CA ARG A 95 -8.15 -5.91 9.60
C ARG A 95 -8.75 -7.32 9.61
N SER A 96 -8.38 -8.14 8.64
CA SER A 96 -8.77 -9.54 8.55
C SER A 96 -7.53 -10.41 8.54
N GLY A 97 -7.44 -11.32 9.52
CA GLY A 97 -6.36 -12.29 9.61
C GLY A 97 -6.92 -13.69 9.50
N TRP A 98 -6.33 -14.48 8.60
CA TRP A 98 -6.69 -15.89 8.47
C TRP A 98 -5.46 -16.76 8.23
N SER A 99 -5.63 -18.06 8.45
CA SER A 99 -4.62 -19.07 8.18
C SER A 99 -5.25 -20.29 7.54
N LEU A 100 -4.49 -20.97 6.68
CA LEU A 100 -4.88 -22.22 6.03
C LEU A 100 -3.85 -23.30 6.39
N TRP A 101 -4.31 -24.41 6.95
CA TRP A 101 -3.48 -25.57 7.30
C TRP A 101 -4.05 -26.87 6.74
N GLY A 102 -3.21 -27.91 6.68
CA GLY A 102 -3.60 -29.24 6.16
C GLY A 102 -2.86 -29.64 4.89
N PRO A 103 -2.83 -28.81 3.83
CA PRO A 103 -2.10 -29.15 2.61
C PRO A 103 -0.60 -29.43 2.83
N PRO A 104 0.01 -30.33 2.03
CA PRO A 104 1.45 -30.54 2.05
C PRO A 104 2.22 -29.26 1.65
N ALA A 105 3.42 -29.10 2.21
CA ALA A 105 4.27 -27.93 1.97
C ALA A 105 4.54 -27.69 0.47
N GLU A 106 4.76 -28.75 -0.31
CA GLU A 106 4.98 -28.62 -1.75
C GLU A 106 3.79 -28.00 -2.48
N LYS A 107 2.56 -28.41 -2.13
CA LYS A 107 1.35 -27.81 -2.72
C LYS A 107 1.19 -26.34 -2.32
N MET A 108 1.51 -26.01 -1.06
CA MET A 108 1.48 -24.62 -0.61
C MET A 108 2.54 -23.75 -1.30
N ARG A 109 3.73 -24.28 -1.61
CA ARG A 109 4.73 -23.53 -2.39
C ARG A 109 4.24 -23.23 -3.80
N VAL A 110 3.64 -24.21 -4.47
CA VAL A 110 3.02 -24.00 -5.79
C VAL A 110 1.89 -22.96 -5.72
N ALA A 111 1.06 -23.00 -4.67
CA ALA A 111 0.02 -21.98 -4.47
C ALA A 111 0.61 -20.58 -4.21
N MET A 112 1.76 -20.47 -3.54
CA MET A 112 2.46 -19.20 -3.36
C MET A 112 2.97 -18.64 -4.69
N ASP A 113 3.54 -19.49 -5.54
CA ASP A 113 3.97 -19.08 -6.88
C ASP A 113 2.76 -18.63 -7.73
N ARG A 114 1.63 -19.36 -7.62
CA ARG A 114 0.37 -18.98 -8.27
C ARG A 114 -0.19 -17.64 -7.77
N LEU A 115 -0.07 -17.32 -6.48
CA LEU A 115 -0.45 -16.00 -5.95
C LEU A 115 0.34 -14.89 -6.64
N ILE A 116 1.64 -15.06 -6.83
CA ILE A 116 2.49 -14.07 -7.51
C ILE A 116 2.03 -13.86 -8.96
N ASP A 117 1.65 -14.93 -9.66
CA ASP A 117 1.25 -14.88 -11.07
C ASP A 117 -0.19 -14.37 -11.30
N GLU A 118 -1.14 -14.77 -10.44
CA GLU A 118 -2.57 -14.56 -10.66
C GLU A 118 -3.12 -13.31 -9.95
N MET A 119 -2.53 -12.90 -8.82
CA MET A 119 -2.99 -11.70 -8.10
C MET A 119 -2.99 -10.43 -8.98
N PRO A 120 -1.96 -10.16 -9.82
CA PRO A 120 -1.98 -9.03 -10.73
C PRO A 120 -3.16 -9.00 -11.69
N LYS A 121 -3.58 -10.17 -12.18
CA LYS A 121 -4.73 -10.30 -13.08
C LYS A 121 -6.06 -9.97 -12.36
N LYS A 122 -6.08 -10.05 -11.02
CA LYS A 122 -7.21 -9.69 -10.16
C LYS A 122 -7.08 -8.29 -9.53
N GLY A 123 -6.22 -7.41 -10.08
CA GLY A 123 -6.13 -6.00 -9.67
C GLY A 123 -5.25 -5.73 -8.45
N TRP A 124 -4.39 -6.67 -8.09
CA TRP A 124 -3.36 -6.47 -7.06
C TRP A 124 -2.04 -6.04 -7.68
N THR A 125 -1.34 -5.12 -7.05
CA THR A 125 0.06 -4.82 -7.36
C THR A 125 0.93 -5.53 -6.33
N ILE A 126 1.75 -6.49 -6.76
CA ILE A 126 2.77 -7.09 -5.88
C ILE A 126 3.84 -6.03 -5.60
N THR A 127 3.98 -5.63 -4.34
CA THR A 127 4.95 -4.60 -3.92
C THR A 127 6.25 -5.21 -3.43
N GLU A 128 6.21 -6.43 -2.89
CA GLU A 128 7.39 -7.14 -2.40
C GLU A 128 7.11 -8.64 -2.33
N HIS A 129 8.09 -9.49 -2.60
CA HIS A 129 8.02 -10.92 -2.30
C HIS A 129 9.42 -11.48 -2.09
N GLY A 130 9.53 -12.59 -1.36
CA GLY A 130 10.81 -13.24 -1.13
C GLY A 130 10.85 -14.05 0.15
N ARG A 131 11.93 -13.86 0.92
CA ARG A 131 12.21 -14.57 2.17
C ARG A 131 12.27 -13.58 3.32
N GLU A 132 11.55 -13.88 4.40
CA GLU A 132 11.53 -13.02 5.59
C GLU A 132 12.93 -12.85 6.18
N LYS A 133 13.19 -11.69 6.77
CA LYS A 133 14.43 -11.39 7.51
C LYS A 133 14.37 -11.95 8.94
N SER A 134 13.92 -13.20 9.06
CA SER A 134 13.78 -13.93 10.32
C SER A 134 14.64 -15.19 10.29
N VAL A 135 14.83 -15.83 11.46
CA VAL A 135 15.59 -17.10 11.55
C VAL A 135 14.92 -18.22 10.75
N ALA A 136 13.58 -18.21 10.65
CA ALA A 136 12.81 -19.19 9.89
C ALA A 136 12.90 -18.97 8.37
N ARG A 137 13.15 -17.72 7.92
CA ARG A 137 13.24 -17.34 6.49
C ARG A 137 12.03 -17.83 5.68
N ASP A 138 10.84 -17.69 6.26
CA ASP A 138 9.57 -18.06 5.62
C ASP A 138 9.39 -17.31 4.29
N ARG A 139 8.71 -17.93 3.33
CA ARG A 139 8.36 -17.23 2.08
C ARG A 139 7.24 -16.23 2.36
N TYR A 140 7.29 -15.07 1.71
CA TYR A 140 6.21 -14.10 1.82
C TYR A 140 5.98 -13.32 0.53
N LEU A 141 4.82 -12.69 0.44
CA LEU A 141 4.50 -11.63 -0.51
C LEU A 141 3.68 -10.53 0.17
N ARG A 142 3.86 -9.31 -0.31
CA ARG A 142 3.06 -8.12 -0.01
C ARG A 142 2.47 -7.57 -1.29
N ALA A 143 1.21 -7.18 -1.24
CA ALA A 143 0.52 -6.62 -2.37
C ALA A 143 -0.51 -5.57 -1.95
N THR A 144 -0.83 -4.66 -2.86
CA THR A 144 -1.83 -3.61 -2.66
C THR A 144 -2.91 -3.68 -3.74
N ASN A 145 -4.17 -3.44 -3.35
CA ASN A 145 -5.27 -3.21 -4.26
C ASN A 145 -5.69 -1.76 -4.10
N GLU A 146 -5.17 -0.88 -4.98
CA GLU A 146 -5.35 0.56 -4.87
C GLU A 146 -6.81 1.00 -5.06
N LYS A 147 -7.58 0.23 -5.84
CA LYS A 147 -9.00 0.50 -6.06
C LYS A 147 -9.81 0.22 -4.81
N ALA A 148 -9.56 -0.92 -4.17
CA ALA A 148 -10.25 -1.31 -2.95
C ALA A 148 -9.72 -0.58 -1.71
N LYS A 149 -8.51 0.01 -1.79
CA LYS A 149 -7.76 0.59 -0.67
C LYS A 149 -7.37 -0.44 0.39
N PHE A 150 -6.91 -1.60 -0.07
CA PHE A 150 -6.44 -2.68 0.79
C PHE A 150 -5.01 -3.10 0.48
N SER A 151 -4.32 -3.60 1.49
CA SER A 151 -3.01 -4.22 1.39
C SER A 151 -3.06 -5.59 2.05
N VAL A 152 -2.32 -6.54 1.50
CA VAL A 152 -2.22 -7.88 2.07
C VAL A 152 -0.75 -8.26 2.27
N HIS A 153 -0.49 -8.93 3.39
CA HIS A 153 0.74 -9.69 3.62
C HIS A 153 0.38 -11.16 3.73
N ILE A 154 0.98 -12.01 2.89
CA ILE A 154 0.79 -13.46 2.92
C ILE A 154 2.15 -14.12 3.17
N GLY A 155 2.24 -14.92 4.22
CA GLY A 155 3.40 -15.75 4.53
C GLY A 155 3.08 -17.24 4.38
N LEU A 156 4.02 -17.99 3.81
CA LEU A 156 4.05 -19.45 3.90
C LEU A 156 5.06 -19.85 4.97
N LEU A 157 4.52 -20.26 6.11
CA LEU A 157 5.30 -20.69 7.26
C LEU A 157 5.50 -22.20 7.17
N GLU A 158 6.75 -22.64 7.29
CA GLU A 158 7.11 -24.05 7.14
C GLU A 158 7.77 -24.59 8.43
N PRO A 159 7.56 -25.87 8.78
CA PRO A 159 8.35 -26.50 9.82
C PRO A 159 9.85 -26.41 9.50
N SER A 160 10.63 -25.97 10.47
CA SER A 160 12.09 -25.90 10.37
C SER A 160 12.70 -26.10 11.75
N PRO A 161 14.00 -26.43 11.88
CA PRO A 161 14.66 -26.52 13.18
C PRO A 161 14.53 -25.25 14.05
N ASN A 162 14.27 -24.11 13.41
CA ASN A 162 14.15 -22.81 14.06
C ASN A 162 12.69 -22.35 14.24
N SER A 163 11.71 -23.21 13.97
CA SER A 163 10.29 -22.91 14.07
C SER A 163 9.60 -23.85 15.07
N ARG A 164 8.65 -23.32 15.83
CA ARG A 164 7.77 -24.13 16.70
C ARG A 164 6.66 -24.83 15.90
N LEU A 165 6.52 -24.50 14.62
CA LEU A 165 5.49 -24.99 13.74
C LEU A 165 5.69 -26.49 13.41
N LYS A 166 4.61 -27.27 13.49
CA LYS A 166 4.64 -28.72 13.21
C LYS A 166 4.13 -29.10 11.83
N LYS A 167 3.31 -28.24 11.22
CA LYS A 167 2.71 -28.41 9.88
C LYS A 167 2.77 -27.08 9.14
N PRO A 168 2.99 -27.05 7.82
CA PRO A 168 3.01 -25.81 7.08
C PRO A 168 1.65 -25.10 7.14
N LEU A 169 1.67 -23.77 7.05
CA LEU A 169 0.45 -22.98 6.92
C LEU A 169 0.68 -21.73 6.08
N PHE A 170 -0.37 -21.30 5.37
CA PHE A 170 -0.47 -19.92 4.95
C PHE A 170 -0.98 -19.07 6.10
N LYS A 171 -0.42 -17.88 6.26
CA LYS A 171 -0.94 -16.83 7.14
C LYS A 171 -1.10 -15.57 6.31
N ALA A 172 -2.32 -15.08 6.22
CA ALA A 172 -2.62 -13.83 5.55
C ALA A 172 -3.07 -12.76 6.55
N THR A 173 -2.69 -11.52 6.28
CA THR A 173 -3.22 -10.35 6.98
C THR A 173 -3.58 -9.32 5.94
N LEU A 174 -4.89 -9.10 5.79
CA LEU A 174 -5.49 -8.10 4.93
C LEU A 174 -5.84 -6.86 5.78
N VAL A 175 -5.43 -5.68 5.34
CA VAL A 175 -5.62 -4.42 6.05
C VAL A 175 -6.07 -3.34 5.08
N SER A 176 -7.10 -2.57 5.42
CA SER A 176 -7.49 -1.40 4.62
C SER A 176 -6.63 -0.17 4.92
N GLY A 177 -6.71 0.85 4.07
CA GLY A 177 -6.44 2.21 4.48
C GLY A 177 -7.49 2.71 5.50
N CYS A 178 -7.27 3.92 6.02
CA CYS A 178 -8.17 4.54 6.99
C CYS A 178 -9.38 5.17 6.29
N PHE A 179 -10.55 4.58 6.48
CA PHE A 179 -11.82 5.10 5.98
C PHE A 179 -12.46 6.03 7.00
N GLU A 180 -13.19 7.01 6.51
CA GLU A 180 -14.08 7.85 7.31
C GLU A 180 -15.51 7.27 7.26
N VAL A 181 -16.20 7.22 8.39
CA VAL A 181 -17.64 6.89 8.40
C VAL A 181 -18.46 8.01 7.73
N PRO A 182 -19.62 7.71 7.13
CA PRO A 182 -20.50 8.75 6.60
C PRO A 182 -20.92 9.76 7.67
N GLU A 183 -21.29 10.97 7.24
CA GLU A 183 -21.80 12.01 8.13
C GLU A 183 -22.95 11.47 9.01
N GLY A 184 -22.87 11.73 10.32
CA GLY A 184 -23.84 11.27 11.31
C GLY A 184 -23.68 9.83 11.79
N ALA A 185 -22.72 9.06 11.25
CA ALA A 185 -22.34 7.75 11.77
C ALA A 185 -21.14 7.86 12.75
N SER A 186 -20.90 6.79 13.51
CA SER A 186 -19.74 6.65 14.41
C SER A 186 -19.12 5.25 14.31
N ALA A 187 -17.80 5.18 14.44
CA ALA A 187 -17.02 3.95 14.51
C ALA A 187 -16.80 3.44 15.95
N GLU A 188 -17.13 4.22 16.98
CA GLU A 188 -16.82 3.93 18.39
C GLU A 188 -17.28 2.53 18.85
N ASN A 189 -18.50 2.13 18.46
CA ASN A 189 -19.10 0.86 18.87
C ASN A 189 -18.73 -0.33 17.97
N ALA A 190 -17.81 -0.15 17.02
CA ALA A 190 -17.46 -1.18 16.04
C ALA A 190 -16.19 -1.98 16.38
N TYR A 191 -15.43 -1.55 17.40
CA TYR A 191 -14.12 -2.10 17.80
C TYR A 191 -14.19 -3.37 18.67
#